data_AF-A0A9P8PWX9-F1
#
_entry.id   AF-A0A9P8PWX9-F1
#
_cell.length_a   1.000
_cell.length_b   1.000
_cell.length_c   1.000
_cell.angle_alpha   90.00
_cell.angle_beta   90.00
_cell.angle_gamma   90.00
#
_symmetry.space_group_name_H-M   'P 1'
#
loop_
_entity.id
_entity.type
_entity.pdbx_description
1 polymer ?
#
loop_
_entity_poly.entity_id
_entity_poly.type
_entity_poly.pdbx_seq_one_letter_code
_entity_poly.pdbx_strand_id
1 'polypeptide(L)'
;NPQFKAIALNYKIQAFEDIDRILSPPALEFIKENGGQFYKHRFELGYDFWKPEEILQSVLPENLLSEAPSSFTKTGHIAHLNLRDEYKPYDNIIGQVILDKNPCIKTVVDKMQSIDTQFRTFQMRVIAGENNLQVEHREGGC
;
A
#
# COMPACT_ATOMS: atom_id res chain seq x y z
N ASN A 1 -30.58 7.88 -18.74
CA ASN A 1 -29.28 7.16 -18.85
C ASN A 1 -29.37 5.85 -18.12
N PRO A 2 -29.38 4.68 -18.80
CA PRO A 2 -29.24 3.42 -18.09
C PRO A 2 -27.84 3.39 -17.47
N GLN A 3 -27.79 3.14 -16.15
CA GLN A 3 -26.56 3.02 -15.40
C GLN A 3 -25.99 1.63 -15.67
N PHE A 4 -25.15 1.49 -16.70
CA PHE A 4 -24.45 0.24 -16.97
C PHE A 4 -23.49 -0.06 -15.81
N LYS A 5 -23.57 -1.28 -15.28
CA LYS A 5 -22.59 -1.81 -14.31
C LYS A 5 -21.65 -2.71 -15.09
N ALA A 6 -20.37 -2.36 -15.13
CA ALA A 6 -19.33 -3.19 -15.72
C ALA A 6 -18.53 -3.87 -14.60
N ILE A 7 -18.12 -5.11 -14.84
CA ILE A 7 -17.24 -5.87 -13.95
C ILE A 7 -15.92 -6.10 -14.71
N ALA A 8 -14.81 -5.63 -14.13
CA ALA A 8 -13.50 -5.95 -14.66
C ALA A 8 -13.20 -7.43 -14.39
N LEU A 9 -12.91 -8.17 -15.45
CA LEU A 9 -12.51 -9.57 -15.35
C LEU A 9 -11.06 -9.67 -14.86
N ASN A 10 -10.74 -10.81 -14.22
CA ASN A 10 -9.41 -11.10 -13.69
C ASN A 10 -8.32 -10.94 -14.77
N TYR A 11 -7.12 -10.49 -14.40
CA TYR A 11 -5.93 -10.35 -15.26
C TYR A 11 -5.57 -11.61 -16.08
N LYS A 12 -6.07 -12.79 -15.69
CA LYS A 12 -5.90 -14.03 -16.46
C LYS A 12 -6.68 -14.02 -17.79
N ILE A 13 -7.73 -13.20 -17.92
CA ILE A 13 -8.48 -13.01 -19.16
C ILE A 13 -7.87 -11.81 -19.88
N GLN A 14 -7.01 -12.07 -20.86
CA GLN A 14 -6.35 -11.03 -21.65
C GLN A 14 -6.91 -10.94 -23.08
N ALA A 15 -7.57 -11.99 -23.54
CA ALA A 15 -8.24 -12.03 -24.83
C ALA A 15 -9.64 -12.66 -24.71
N PHE A 16 -10.46 -12.52 -25.75
CA PHE A 16 -11.83 -13.06 -25.71
C PHE A 16 -11.85 -14.59 -25.70
N GLU A 17 -10.81 -15.21 -26.24
CA GLU A 17 -10.61 -16.66 -26.27
C GLU A 17 -10.36 -17.24 -24.86
N ASP A 18 -9.91 -16.42 -23.92
CA ASP A 18 -9.68 -16.84 -22.53
C ASP A 18 -10.99 -17.00 -21.74
N ILE A 19 -12.08 -16.39 -22.20
CA ILE A 19 -13.34 -16.33 -21.47
C ILE A 19 -13.90 -17.72 -21.24
N ASP A 20 -14.02 -18.52 -22.30
CA ASP A 20 -14.57 -19.88 -22.23
C ASP A 20 -13.64 -20.86 -21.49
N ARG A 21 -12.34 -20.52 -21.39
CA ARG A 21 -11.33 -21.32 -20.69
C ARG A 21 -11.29 -21.03 -19.19
N ILE A 22 -11.52 -19.79 -18.80
CA ILE A 22 -11.25 -19.30 -17.43
C ILE A 22 -12.53 -19.16 -16.63
N LEU A 23 -13.64 -18.75 -17.25
CA LEU A 23 -14.92 -18.67 -16.57
C LEU A 23 -15.52 -20.06 -16.41
N SER A 24 -16.15 -20.31 -15.26
CA SER A 24 -16.84 -21.56 -15.02
C SER A 24 -18.12 -21.64 -15.89
N PRO A 25 -18.58 -22.85 -16.24
CA PRO A 25 -19.81 -23.01 -17.03
C PRO A 25 -21.03 -22.28 -16.44
N PRO A 26 -21.28 -22.30 -15.11
CA PRO A 26 -22.38 -21.53 -14.53
C PRO A 26 -22.24 -20.00 -14.71
N ALA A 27 -21.01 -19.48 -14.71
CA ALA A 27 -20.79 -18.05 -14.91
C ALA A 27 -21.09 -17.64 -16.36
N LEU A 28 -20.70 -18.48 -17.34
CA LEU A 28 -20.99 -18.24 -18.76
C LEU A 28 -22.49 -18.29 -19.04
N GLU A 29 -23.19 -19.27 -18.47
CA GLU A 29 -24.65 -19.41 -18.59
C GLU A 29 -25.35 -18.19 -17.99
N PHE A 30 -24.98 -17.77 -16.78
CA PHE A 30 -25.52 -16.57 -16.15
C PHE A 30 -25.32 -15.31 -17.01
N ILE A 31 -24.14 -15.11 -17.59
CA ILE A 31 -23.85 -13.96 -18.45
C ILE A 31 -24.74 -14.00 -19.70
N LYS A 32 -24.90 -15.17 -20.32
CA LYS A 32 -25.70 -15.34 -21.53
C LYS A 32 -27.20 -15.12 -21.26
N GLU A 33 -27.74 -15.69 -20.18
CA GLU A 33 -29.14 -15.54 -19.79
C GLU A 33 -29.51 -14.09 -19.48
N ASN A 34 -28.56 -13.32 -18.94
CA ASN A 34 -28.75 -11.90 -18.61
C ASN A 34 -28.34 -10.95 -19.75
N GLY A 35 -27.99 -11.47 -20.93
CA GLY A 35 -27.61 -10.65 -22.09
C GLY A 35 -26.31 -9.85 -21.90
N GLY A 36 -25.40 -10.32 -21.05
CA GLY A 36 -24.11 -9.69 -20.80
C GLY A 36 -23.21 -9.71 -22.04
N GLN A 37 -22.39 -8.67 -22.19
CA GLN A 37 -21.52 -8.46 -23.34
C GLN A 37 -20.09 -8.23 -22.89
N PHE A 38 -19.13 -8.72 -23.68
CA PHE A 38 -17.71 -8.55 -23.40
C PHE A 38 -17.12 -7.45 -24.28
N TYR A 39 -16.27 -6.62 -23.68
CA TYR A 39 -15.60 -5.52 -24.36
C TYR A 39 -14.12 -5.54 -24.01
N LYS A 40 -13.28 -5.22 -24.99
CA LYS A 40 -11.87 -4.91 -24.70
C LYS A 40 -11.83 -3.57 -23.98
N HIS A 41 -11.17 -3.55 -22.83
CA HIS A 41 -10.95 -2.34 -22.07
C HIS A 41 -9.48 -2.26 -21.68
N ARG A 42 -8.86 -1.11 -21.93
CA ARG A 42 -7.49 -0.84 -21.50
C ARG A 42 -7.55 -0.25 -20.10
N PHE A 43 -6.92 -0.92 -19.14
CA PHE A 43 -6.79 -0.45 -17.78
C PHE A 43 -5.32 -0.11 -17.50
N GLU A 44 -5.05 1.08 -17.00
CA GLU A 44 -3.69 1.53 -16.67
C GLU A 44 -3.49 1.45 -15.15
N LEU A 45 -2.68 0.48 -14.73
CA LEU A 45 -2.31 0.27 -13.34
C LEU A 45 -1.07 1.10 -13.02
N GLY A 46 -1.29 2.28 -12.47
CA GLY A 46 -0.22 3.14 -11.99
C GLY A 46 0.23 2.78 -10.56
N TYR A 47 1.20 3.54 -10.07
CA TYR A 47 1.70 3.44 -8.69
C TYR A 47 0.55 3.40 -7.68
N ASP A 48 -0.45 4.29 -7.81
CA ASP A 48 -1.58 4.46 -6.89
C ASP A 48 -2.38 3.18 -6.64
N PHE A 49 -2.46 2.29 -7.62
CA PHE A 49 -3.21 1.03 -7.50
C PHE A 49 -2.56 0.05 -6.53
N TRP A 50 -1.22 -0.01 -6.50
CA TRP A 50 -0.47 -1.02 -5.78
C TRP A 50 -0.42 -0.72 -4.28
N LYS A 51 -0.42 -1.78 -3.47
CA LYS A 51 -0.23 -1.66 -2.02
C LYS A 51 1.22 -1.30 -1.69
N PRO A 52 1.47 -0.67 -0.53
CA PRO A 52 2.83 -0.39 -0.06
C PRO A 52 3.76 -1.61 -0.13
N GLU A 53 3.30 -2.77 0.33
CA GLU A 53 4.07 -4.02 0.33
C GLU A 53 4.46 -4.46 -1.09
N GLU A 54 3.53 -4.41 -2.04
CA GLU A 54 3.79 -4.80 -3.45
C GLU A 54 4.80 -3.84 -4.10
N ILE A 55 4.73 -2.55 -3.77
CA ILE A 55 5.69 -1.55 -4.24
C ILE A 55 7.07 -1.83 -3.63
N LEU A 56 7.15 -2.01 -2.32
CA LEU A 56 8.42 -2.29 -1.65
C LEU A 56 9.05 -3.58 -2.18
N GLN A 57 8.25 -4.62 -2.43
CA GLN A 57 8.74 -5.86 -3.01
C GLN A 57 9.27 -5.70 -4.46
N SER A 58 8.83 -4.67 -5.17
CA SER A 58 9.30 -4.39 -6.53
C SER A 58 10.61 -3.58 -6.59
N VAL A 59 10.99 -2.91 -5.49
CA VAL A 59 12.15 -2.00 -5.46
C VAL A 59 13.25 -2.43 -4.49
N LEU A 60 12.93 -3.27 -3.50
CA LEU A 60 13.91 -3.77 -2.54
C LEU A 60 14.71 -4.96 -3.12
N PRO A 61 15.93 -5.22 -2.63
CA PRO A 61 16.69 -6.41 -3.00
C PRO A 61 15.95 -7.72 -2.72
N GLU A 62 16.19 -8.74 -3.55
CA GLU A 62 15.54 -10.06 -3.43
C GLU A 62 15.68 -10.69 -2.04
N ASN A 63 16.81 -10.46 -1.38
CA ASN A 63 17.10 -10.99 -0.04
C ASN A 63 16.34 -10.27 1.09
N LEU A 64 15.56 -9.22 0.80
CA LEU A 64 14.80 -8.41 1.76
C LEU A 64 13.29 -8.41 1.49
N LEU A 65 12.80 -9.21 0.54
CA LEU A 65 11.40 -9.16 0.09
C LEU A 65 10.41 -9.79 1.07
N SER A 66 10.83 -10.82 1.80
CA SER A 66 9.93 -11.63 2.65
C SER A 66 9.37 -10.88 3.85
N GLU A 67 10.03 -9.81 4.29
CA GLU A 67 9.65 -9.05 5.49
C GLU A 67 9.72 -7.54 5.26
N ALA A 68 9.35 -7.08 4.06
CA ALA A 68 9.36 -5.66 3.70
C ALA A 68 8.58 -4.82 4.74
N PRO A 69 9.18 -3.75 5.31
CA PRO A 69 8.59 -2.99 6.41
C PRO A 69 7.46 -2.07 5.91
N SER A 70 6.25 -2.62 5.80
CA SER A 70 5.04 -1.91 5.38
C SER A 70 4.13 -1.50 6.56
N SER A 71 4.36 -2.07 7.75
CA SER A 71 3.58 -1.77 8.96
C SER A 71 4.23 -0.68 9.79
N PHE A 72 3.40 0.20 10.36
CA PHE A 72 3.83 1.32 11.19
C PHE A 72 2.78 1.63 12.27
N THR A 73 3.21 2.32 13.33
CA THR A 73 2.29 2.91 14.31
C THR A 73 2.03 4.37 13.96
N LYS A 74 0.78 4.81 14.05
CA LYS A 74 0.39 6.19 13.75
C LYS A 74 0.16 6.98 15.03
N THR A 75 0.69 8.20 15.10
CA THR A 75 0.35 9.19 16.14
C THR A 75 0.13 10.54 15.47
N GLY A 76 -1.11 11.03 15.49
CA GLY A 76 -1.48 12.24 14.74
C GLY A 76 -1.21 12.07 13.24
N HIS A 77 -0.32 12.90 12.68
CA HIS A 77 0.12 12.83 11.28
C HIS A 77 1.48 12.14 11.10
N ILE A 78 2.02 11.52 12.15
CA ILE A 78 3.34 10.89 12.15
C ILE A 78 3.18 9.36 12.06
N ALA A 79 3.94 8.74 11.15
CA ALA A 79 4.11 7.30 11.08
C ALA A 79 5.45 6.90 11.70
N HIS A 80 5.40 5.98 12.67
CA HIS A 80 6.56 5.46 13.38
C HIS A 80 6.89 4.05 12.89
N LEU A 81 8.07 3.89 12.32
CA LEU A 81 8.65 2.61 11.94
C LEU A 81 9.72 2.18 12.92
N ASN A 82 9.97 0.86 12.97
CA ASN A 82 11.15 0.30 13.60
C ASN A 82 11.90 -0.46 12.50
N LEU A 83 12.78 0.23 11.77
CA LEU A 83 13.55 -0.39 10.70
C LEU A 83 14.67 -1.25 11.29
N ARG A 84 14.77 -2.49 10.83
CA ARG A 84 15.96 -3.31 11.08
C ARG A 84 17.14 -2.77 10.29
N ASP A 85 18.35 -3.05 10.74
CA ASP A 85 19.57 -2.47 10.14
C ASP A 85 19.71 -2.79 8.65
N GLU A 86 19.25 -3.97 8.21
CA GLU A 86 19.22 -4.38 6.81
C GLU A 86 18.35 -3.49 5.90
N TYR A 87 17.35 -2.79 6.45
CA TYR A 87 16.48 -1.87 5.71
C TYR A 87 16.93 -0.41 5.79
N LYS A 88 17.87 -0.06 6.68
CA LYS A 88 18.34 1.33 6.84
C LYS A 88 18.92 1.96 5.58
N PRO A 89 19.64 1.23 4.69
CA PRO A 89 20.07 1.80 3.41
C PRO A 89 18.91 2.22 2.49
N TYR A 90 17.70 1.73 2.75
CA TYR A 90 16.48 1.95 1.97
C TYR A 90 15.44 2.77 2.75
N ASP A 91 15.83 3.40 3.85
CA ASP A 91 14.92 4.13 4.74
C ASP A 91 14.10 5.21 4.02
N ASN A 92 14.73 5.98 3.14
CA ASN A 92 14.07 7.04 2.38
C ASN A 92 12.99 6.50 1.44
N ILE A 93 13.27 5.41 0.71
CA ILE A 93 12.28 4.84 -0.22
C ILE A 93 11.13 4.18 0.54
N ILE A 94 11.42 3.50 1.65
CA ILE A 94 10.40 2.94 2.54
C ILE A 94 9.52 4.05 3.10
N GLY A 95 10.14 5.11 3.62
CA GLY A 95 9.45 6.27 4.16
C GLY A 95 8.57 6.94 3.12
N GLN A 96 9.07 7.12 1.89
CA GLN A 96 8.33 7.76 0.81
C GLN A 96 7.10 6.93 0.41
N VAL A 97 7.23 5.60 0.29
CA VAL A 97 6.10 4.74 -0.04
C VAL A 97 5.00 4.82 1.02
N ILE A 98 5.37 4.86 2.30
CA ILE A 98 4.40 5.02 3.39
C ILE A 98 3.72 6.38 3.34
N LEU A 99 4.49 7.44 3.10
CA LEU A 99 3.97 8.80 2.96
C LEU A 99 2.95 8.90 1.80
N ASP A 100 3.33 8.41 0.62
CA ASP A 100 2.48 8.48 -0.57
C ASP A 100 1.17 7.70 -0.42
N LYS A 101 1.24 6.55 0.25
CA LYS A 101 0.10 5.63 0.41
C LYS A 101 -0.82 5.99 1.55
N ASN A 102 -0.46 6.98 2.37
CA ASN A 102 -1.25 7.37 3.52
C ASN A 102 -1.42 8.90 3.56
N PRO A 103 -2.44 9.45 2.87
CA PRO A 103 -2.65 10.91 2.78
C PRO A 103 -2.78 11.66 4.12
N CYS A 104 -3.12 10.95 5.20
CA CYS A 104 -3.21 11.52 6.54
C CYS A 104 -1.84 11.62 7.26
N ILE A 105 -0.80 11.00 6.71
CA ILE A 105 0.57 11.03 7.22
C ILE A 105 1.31 12.17 6.51
N LYS A 106 2.05 12.96 7.27
CA LYS A 106 2.91 14.03 6.75
C LYS A 106 4.38 13.86 7.09
N THR A 107 4.66 13.04 8.10
CA THR A 107 6.01 12.77 8.59
C THR A 107 6.16 11.28 8.84
N VAL A 108 7.24 10.69 8.34
CA VAL A 108 7.59 9.29 8.61
C VAL A 108 8.92 9.27 9.34
N VAL A 109 8.97 8.54 10.45
CA VAL A 109 10.17 8.43 11.28
C VAL A 109 10.59 6.99 11.50
N ASP A 110 11.89 6.77 11.58
CA ASP A 110 12.48 5.55 12.12
C ASP A 110 12.79 5.73 13.61
N LYS A 111 12.29 4.81 14.42
CA LYS A 111 12.47 4.75 15.87
C LYS A 111 13.77 3.98 16.17
N MET A 112 14.80 4.74 16.55
CA MET A 112 16.11 4.18 16.86
C MET A 112 16.07 3.42 18.19
N GLN A 113 16.80 2.30 18.27
CA GLN A 113 16.79 1.40 19.44
C GLN A 113 17.47 1.98 20.69
N SER A 114 18.26 3.06 20.58
CA SER A 114 18.97 3.66 21.71
C SER A 114 18.01 4.44 22.62
N ILE A 115 17.86 3.97 23.87
CA ILE A 115 17.24 4.72 24.96
C ILE A 115 18.35 5.57 25.60
N ASP A 116 18.40 6.84 25.23
CA ASP A 116 19.53 7.72 25.58
C ASP A 116 19.22 8.70 26.73
N THR A 117 18.06 8.57 27.39
CA THR A 117 17.63 9.58 28.38
C THR A 117 17.00 8.99 29.63
N GLN A 118 17.06 9.78 30.71
CA GLN A 118 16.40 9.51 32.00
C GLN A 118 14.88 9.33 31.87
N PHE A 119 14.30 9.76 30.75
CA PHE A 119 12.85 9.77 30.52
C PHE A 119 12.37 8.68 29.56
N ARG A 120 13.15 7.62 29.30
CA ARG A 120 12.80 6.52 28.40
C ARG A 120 12.32 7.00 27.02
N THR A 121 12.98 8.02 26.47
CA THR A 121 12.67 8.54 25.13
C THR A 121 13.44 7.78 24.07
N PHE A 122 12.82 7.53 22.93
CA PHE A 122 13.49 6.99 21.76
C PHE A 122 13.97 8.14 20.87
N GLN A 123 15.19 8.06 20.36
CA GLN A 123 15.60 8.95 19.29
C GLN A 123 14.84 8.60 18.01
N MET A 124 14.27 9.60 17.36
CA MET A 124 13.53 9.44 16.12
C MET A 124 14.25 10.20 15.02
N ARG A 125 14.40 9.54 13.87
CA ARG A 125 14.97 10.16 12.68
C ARG A 125 13.89 10.24 11.62
N VAL A 126 13.67 11.44 11.07
CA VAL A 126 12.77 11.63 9.93
C VAL A 126 13.38 10.97 8.71
N ILE A 127 12.61 10.09 8.06
CA ILE A 127 13.01 9.35 6.85
C ILE A 127 12.17 9.76 5.62
N ALA A 128 11.02 10.39 5.81
CA ALA A 128 10.26 11.04 4.74
C ALA A 128 9.31 12.12 5.28
N GLY A 129 8.96 13.07 4.41
CA GLY A 129 7.97 14.11 4.70
C GLY A 129 8.54 15.32 5.45
N GLU A 130 7.66 16.02 6.18
CA GLU A 130 7.99 17.25 6.89
C GLU A 130 8.86 16.98 8.12
N ASN A 131 9.79 17.88 8.45
CA ASN A 131 10.51 17.82 9.73
C ASN A 131 9.66 18.38 10.87
N ASN A 132 8.48 17.79 11.08
CA ASN A 132 7.52 18.15 12.12
C ASN A 132 7.17 16.92 12.96
N LEU A 133 7.55 16.96 14.24
CA LEU A 133 7.28 15.91 15.20
C LEU A 133 6.24 16.31 16.27
N GLN A 134 5.64 17.49 16.13
CA GLN A 134 4.62 17.98 17.07
C GLN A 134 3.24 17.52 16.63
N VAL A 135 2.54 16.81 17.51
CA VAL A 135 1.18 16.33 17.26
C VAL A 135 0.29 16.63 18.45
N GLU A 136 -0.96 17.01 18.15
CA GLU A 136 -2.04 17.00 19.12
C GLU A 136 -2.85 15.73 18.90
N HIS A 137 -3.05 14.97 19.97
CA HIS A 137 -3.88 13.77 19.96
C HIS A 137 -4.99 13.95 20.99
N ARG A 138 -6.21 13.57 20.63
CA ARG A 138 -7.34 13.51 21.56
C ARG A 138 -7.73 12.08 21.78
N GLU A 139 -7.71 11.63 23.02
CA GLU A 139 -8.09 10.29 23.42
C GLU A 139 -9.11 10.37 24.56
N GLY A 140 -10.25 9.72 24.43
CA GLY A 140 -11.29 9.73 25.46
C GLY A 140 -11.94 11.11 25.74
N GLY A 141 -11.84 12.07 24.81
CA GLY A 141 -12.42 13.40 24.97
C GLY A 141 -11.50 14.45 25.62
N CYS A 142 -10.23 14.10 25.85
CA CYS A 142 -9.17 15.00 26.32
C CYS A 142 -8.04 15.08 25.29
#